data_AF-A0A7V4WEH6-F1
#
_entry.id   AF-A0A7V4WEH6-F1
#
_cell.length_a   1.000
_cell.length_b   1.000
_cell.length_c   1.000
_cell.angle_alpha   90.00
_cell.angle_beta   90.00
_cell.angle_gamma   90.00
#
_symmetry.space_group_name_H-M   'P 1'
#
loop_
_entity.id
_entity.type
_entity.pdbx_description
1 polymer ?
#
loop_
_entity_poly.entity_id
_entity_poly.type
_entity_poly.pdbx_seq_one_letter_code
_entity_poly.pdbx_strand_id
1 'polypeptide(L)'
;AKNSKEYSTDITGLKGKKAVLFSGIANNASFLHVMKASGVNVLDHLEFKDHYRYKEPDILMINRAAKKVCADVILTTEKDWAKLNQAIEWELDLIVIGIQIEVEDSQRFESFLNSKLQNNE
;
A
#
# COMPACT_ATOMS: atom_id res chain seq x y z
N ALA A 1 13.08 18.64 8.98
CA ALA A 1 12.33 18.22 10.18
C ALA A 1 12.26 16.69 10.19
N LYS A 2 12.26 16.07 11.38
CA LYS A 2 12.40 14.63 11.59
C LYS A 2 11.22 13.86 10.98
N ASN A 3 11.40 13.16 9.86
CA ASN A 3 10.50 12.09 9.45
C ASN A 3 10.97 10.79 10.09
N SER A 4 10.62 10.58 11.36
CA SER A 4 10.63 9.24 11.95
C SER A 4 9.50 8.46 11.28
N LYS A 5 9.85 7.45 10.48
CA LYS A 5 8.88 6.51 9.93
C LYS A 5 8.20 5.78 11.09
N GLU A 6 6.96 6.17 11.41
CA GLU A 6 6.11 5.43 12.34
C GLU A 6 5.47 4.28 11.57
N TYR A 7 5.91 3.07 11.88
CA TYR A 7 5.32 1.84 11.37
C TYR A 7 4.26 1.37 12.37
N SER A 8 3.01 1.29 11.92
CA SER A 8 1.92 0.66 12.67
C SER A 8 1.54 -0.65 11.98
N THR A 9 1.39 -1.72 12.74
CA THR A 9 0.79 -2.98 12.26
C THR A 9 -0.74 -2.92 12.31
N ASP A 10 -1.31 -1.84 12.86
CA ASP A 10 -2.74 -1.65 12.98
C ASP A 10 -3.23 -0.52 12.06
N ILE A 11 -4.23 -0.83 11.24
CA ILE A 11 -4.92 0.08 10.32
C ILE A 11 -6.27 0.59 10.87
N THR A 12 -6.64 0.25 12.11
CA THR A 12 -7.90 0.69 12.74
C THR A 12 -8.10 2.20 12.71
N GLY A 13 -7.01 2.98 12.78
CA GLY A 13 -7.04 4.44 12.67
C GLY A 13 -7.54 4.98 11.32
N LEU A 14 -7.62 4.14 10.28
CA LEU A 14 -8.14 4.50 8.96
C LEU A 14 -9.65 4.27 8.83
N LYS A 15 -10.29 3.62 9.81
CA LYS A 15 -11.72 3.30 9.75
C LYS A 15 -12.55 4.59 9.66
N GLY A 16 -13.40 4.66 8.64
CA GLY A 16 -14.25 5.81 8.36
C GLY A 16 -13.55 7.00 7.68
N LYS A 17 -12.22 6.98 7.55
CA LYS A 17 -11.47 8.03 6.82
C LYS A 17 -11.82 7.98 5.34
N LYS A 18 -12.01 9.16 4.75
CA LYS A 18 -12.18 9.33 3.30
C LYS A 18 -10.81 9.23 2.64
N ALA A 19 -10.63 8.22 1.79
CA ALA A 19 -9.34 7.97 1.17
C ALA A 19 -9.43 8.02 -0.35
N VAL A 20 -8.37 8.53 -0.98
CA VAL A 20 -8.05 8.21 -2.37
C VAL A 20 -6.91 7.21 -2.39
N LEU A 21 -7.07 6.14 -3.16
CA LEU A 21 -6.04 5.14 -3.36
C LEU A 21 -5.29 5.41 -4.66
N PHE A 22 -4.01 5.07 -4.69
CA PHE A 22 -3.33 4.76 -5.94
C PHE A 22 -2.44 3.54 -5.80
N SER A 23 -2.38 2.72 -6.85
CA SER A 23 -1.52 1.54 -6.88
C SER A 23 -1.15 1.12 -8.29
N GLY A 24 0.06 0.57 -8.42
CA GLY A 24 0.67 0.07 -9.65
C GLY A 24 1.19 -1.34 -9.43
N ILE A 25 0.28 -2.23 -9.03
CA ILE A 25 0.54 -3.63 -8.70
C ILE A 25 -0.25 -4.57 -9.63
N ALA A 26 0.09 -5.86 -9.64
CA ALA A 26 -0.54 -6.86 -10.51
C ALA A 26 -2.06 -6.97 -10.33
N ASN A 27 -2.57 -6.73 -9.12
CA ASN A 27 -4.00 -6.79 -8.82
C ASN A 27 -4.44 -5.59 -7.96
N ASN A 28 -4.76 -4.47 -8.63
CA ASN A 28 -5.28 -3.27 -7.99
C ASN A 28 -6.63 -3.51 -7.29
N ALA A 29 -7.52 -4.30 -7.90
CA ALA A 29 -8.84 -4.59 -7.35
C ALA A 29 -8.77 -5.26 -5.97
N SER A 30 -7.78 -6.13 -5.75
CA SER A 30 -7.54 -6.73 -4.43
C SER A 30 -7.16 -5.68 -3.38
N PHE A 31 -6.28 -4.74 -3.70
CA PHE A 31 -5.90 -3.66 -2.78
C PHE A 31 -7.11 -2.80 -2.40
N LEU A 32 -7.93 -2.42 -3.38
CA LEU A 32 -9.19 -1.70 -3.14
C LEU A 32 -10.13 -2.48 -2.21
N HIS A 33 -10.29 -3.77 -2.47
CA HIS A 33 -11.16 -4.64 -1.69
C HIS A 33 -10.71 -4.71 -0.22
N VAL A 34 -9.41 -4.93 0.03
CA VAL A 34 -8.87 -4.99 1.40
C VAL A 34 -9.06 -3.67 2.14
N MET A 35 -8.84 -2.52 1.50
CA MET A 35 -9.03 -1.22 2.15
C MET A 35 -10.50 -0.96 2.50
N LYS A 36 -11.43 -1.28 1.59
CA LYS A 36 -12.87 -1.17 1.87
C LYS A 36 -13.31 -2.14 2.97
N ALA A 37 -12.85 -3.38 2.94
CA ALA A 37 -13.16 -4.40 3.96
C ALA A 37 -12.64 -4.01 5.35
N SER A 38 -11.54 -3.24 5.40
CA SER A 38 -10.98 -2.68 6.63
C SER A 38 -11.76 -1.47 7.17
N GLY A 39 -12.84 -1.06 6.49
CA GLY A 39 -13.71 0.04 6.91
C GLY A 39 -13.25 1.42 6.45
N VAL A 40 -12.30 1.50 5.53
CA VAL A 40 -11.89 2.77 4.90
C VAL A 40 -12.96 3.21 3.90
N ASN A 41 -13.34 4.49 3.92
CA ASN A 41 -14.24 5.07 2.93
C ASN A 41 -13.46 5.48 1.67
N VAL A 42 -13.24 4.52 0.77
CA VAL A 42 -12.51 4.78 -0.48
C VAL A 42 -13.39 5.54 -1.47
N LEU A 43 -13.05 6.81 -1.72
CA LEU A 43 -13.78 7.72 -2.60
C LEU A 43 -13.37 7.63 -4.06
N ASP A 44 -12.09 7.30 -4.31
CA ASP A 44 -11.55 7.11 -5.65
C ASP A 44 -10.33 6.17 -5.61
N HIS A 45 -10.03 5.52 -6.73
CA HIS A 45 -8.86 4.66 -6.89
C HIS A 45 -8.22 4.87 -8.25
N LEU A 46 -7.02 5.45 -8.23
CA LEU A 46 -6.19 5.66 -9.41
C LEU A 46 -5.33 4.43 -9.66
N GLU A 47 -5.74 3.62 -10.64
CA GLU A 47 -5.05 2.40 -11.02
C GLU A 47 -3.96 2.65 -12.05
N PHE A 48 -2.77 2.14 -11.76
CA PHE A 48 -1.61 2.15 -12.64
C PHE A 48 -1.25 0.72 -13.04
N LYS A 49 -0.51 0.58 -14.14
CA LYS A 49 0.00 -0.72 -14.59
C LYS A 49 0.97 -1.29 -13.57
N ASP A 50 1.12 -2.62 -13.53
CA ASP A 50 2.15 -3.22 -12.69
C ASP A 50 3.54 -2.67 -13.07
N HIS A 51 4.40 -2.51 -12.06
CA HIS A 51 5.74 -1.92 -12.20
C HIS A 51 5.77 -0.47 -12.74
N TYR A 52 4.67 0.28 -12.68
CA TYR A 52 4.64 1.68 -13.11
C TYR A 52 5.67 2.55 -12.37
N ARG A 53 6.36 3.42 -13.11
CA ARG A 53 7.27 4.44 -12.56
C ARG A 53 6.54 5.78 -12.53
N TYR A 54 6.17 6.20 -11.32
CA TYR A 54 5.50 7.47 -11.09
C TYR A 54 6.40 8.65 -11.45
N LYS A 55 5.80 9.66 -12.09
CA LYS A 55 6.41 10.93 -12.45
C LYS A 55 5.67 12.07 -11.76
N GLU A 56 6.28 13.24 -11.71
CA GLU A 56 5.67 14.45 -11.12
C GLU A 56 4.24 14.75 -11.61
N PRO A 57 3.90 14.62 -12.91
CA PRO A 57 2.53 14.82 -13.38
C PRO A 57 1.52 13.85 -12.77
N ASP A 58 1.94 12.62 -12.45
CA ASP A 58 1.07 11.61 -11.84
C ASP A 58 0.75 12.00 -10.39
N ILE A 59 1.75 12.53 -9.67
CA ILE A 59 1.56 13.03 -8.30
C ILE A 59 0.58 14.20 -8.28
N LEU A 60 0.76 15.15 -9.20
CA LEU A 60 -0.16 16.28 -9.36
C LEU A 60 -1.59 15.80 -9.66
N MET A 61 -1.74 14.76 -10.47
CA MET A 61 -3.03 14.15 -10.75
C MET A 61 -3.64 13.52 -9.50
N ILE A 62 -2.85 12.79 -8.70
CA ILE A 62 -3.29 12.16 -7.45
C ILE A 62 -3.74 13.22 -6.44
N ASN A 63 -2.93 14.26 -6.20
CA ASN A 63 -3.29 15.37 -5.31
C ASN A 63 -4.59 16.06 -5.74
N ARG A 64 -4.76 16.32 -7.05
CA ARG A 64 -5.99 16.90 -7.60
C ARG A 64 -7.21 16.00 -7.40
N ALA A 65 -7.07 14.69 -7.61
CA ALA A 65 -8.15 13.73 -7.38
C ALA A 65 -8.58 13.73 -5.91
N ALA A 66 -7.62 13.64 -4.99
CA ALA A 66 -7.86 13.67 -3.55
C ALA A 66 -8.57 14.95 -3.10
N LYS A 67 -8.12 16.11 -3.60
CA LYS A 67 -8.74 17.40 -3.31
C LYS A 67 -10.15 17.52 -3.86
N LYS A 68 -10.40 17.04 -5.09
CA LYS A 68 -11.70 17.09 -5.76
C LYS A 68 -12.79 16.36 -4.97
N VAL A 69 -12.43 15.25 -4.32
CA VAL A 69 -13.36 14.45 -3.51
C VAL A 69 -13.33 14.78 -2.02
N CYS A 70 -12.55 15.80 -1.63
CA CYS A 70 -12.33 16.17 -0.23
C CYS A 70 -11.92 14.96 0.63
N ALA A 71 -10.91 14.21 0.16
CA ALA A 71 -10.32 13.11 0.91
C ALA A 71 -9.57 13.63 2.16
N ASP A 72 -9.55 12.81 3.20
CA ASP A 72 -8.76 13.04 4.41
C ASP A 72 -7.30 12.59 4.22
N VAL A 73 -7.08 11.58 3.37
CA VAL A 73 -5.79 10.87 3.24
C VAL A 73 -5.60 10.27 1.85
N ILE A 74 -4.33 10.10 1.45
CA ILE A 74 -3.93 9.35 0.26
C ILE A 74 -3.31 8.03 0.71
N LEU A 75 -3.75 6.91 0.12
CA LEU A 75 -3.23 5.58 0.42
C LEU A 75 -2.51 4.98 -0.78
N THR A 76 -1.36 4.34 -0.54
CA THR A 76 -0.67 3.54 -1.55
C THR A 76 -0.10 2.26 -0.95
N THR A 77 0.50 1.42 -1.79
CA THR A 77 1.17 0.19 -1.36
C THR A 77 2.65 0.44 -1.06
N GLU A 78 3.24 -0.37 -0.20
CA GLU A 78 4.69 -0.36 0.03
C GLU A 78 5.48 -0.61 -1.26
N LYS A 79 4.97 -1.48 -2.16
CA LYS A 79 5.57 -1.75 -3.47
C LYS A 79 5.64 -0.51 -4.34
N ASP A 80 4.62 0.34 -4.30
CA ASP A 80 4.58 1.59 -5.07
C ASP A 80 5.39 2.69 -4.42
N TRP A 81 5.39 2.78 -3.08
CA TRP A 81 6.24 3.69 -2.33
C TRP A 81 7.72 3.52 -2.66
N ALA A 82 8.19 2.28 -2.83
CA ALA A 82 9.59 2.01 -3.23
C ALA A 82 9.98 2.58 -4.61
N LYS A 83 8.99 2.94 -5.45
CA LYS A 83 9.20 3.50 -6.80
C LYS A 83 9.05 5.02 -6.84
N LEU A 84 8.59 5.63 -5.76
CA LEU A 84 8.38 7.07 -5.66
C LEU A 84 9.68 7.80 -5.36
N ASN A 85 9.81 9.01 -5.90
CA ASN A 85 10.86 9.93 -5.50
C ASN A 85 10.55 10.45 -4.08
N GLN A 86 11.47 10.28 -3.13
CA GLN A 86 11.25 10.71 -1.74
C GLN A 86 11.23 12.23 -1.56
N ALA A 87 11.61 13.00 -2.59
CA ALA A 87 11.49 14.45 -2.61
C ALA A 87 10.08 14.95 -2.97
N ILE A 88 9.13 14.04 -3.25
CA ILE A 88 7.76 14.41 -3.58
C ILE A 88 7.06 15.00 -2.34
N GLU A 89 6.43 16.16 -2.54
CA GLU A 89 5.54 16.79 -1.57
C GLU A 89 4.09 16.40 -1.86
N TRP A 90 3.39 15.95 -0.81
CA TRP A 90 1.98 15.57 -0.88
C TRP A 90 1.12 16.65 -0.25
N GLU A 91 -0.03 16.95 -0.87
CA GLU A 91 -0.98 17.95 -0.32
C GLU A 91 -1.78 17.43 0.88
N LEU A 92 -1.82 16.11 1.06
CA LEU A 92 -2.44 15.40 2.17
C LEU A 92 -1.46 14.39 2.75
N ASP A 93 -1.76 13.86 3.92
CA ASP A 93 -1.02 12.75 4.49
C ASP A 93 -1.02 11.56 3.53
N LEU A 94 0.18 11.05 3.23
CA LEU A 94 0.37 9.82 2.47
C LEU A 94 0.62 8.67 3.44
N ILE A 95 -0.25 7.67 3.42
CA ILE A 95 -0.08 6.45 4.21
C ILE A 95 0.25 5.28 3.29
N VAL A 96 1.33 4.57 3.65
CA VAL A 96 1.85 3.44 2.90
C VAL A 96 1.40 2.15 3.55
N ILE A 97 0.65 1.34 2.81
CA ILE A 97 0.10 0.06 3.28
C ILE A 97 1.06 -1.07 2.90
N GLY A 98 1.64 -1.69 3.92
CA GLY A 98 2.37 -2.95 3.81
C GLY A 98 1.43 -4.15 3.93
N ILE A 99 1.81 -5.27 3.32
CA ILE A 99 1.13 -6.56 3.50
C ILE A 99 2.05 -7.46 4.32
N GLN A 100 1.50 -8.08 5.36
CA GLN A 100 2.19 -9.11 6.13
C GLN A 100 1.66 -10.49 5.71
N ILE A 101 2.58 -11.44 5.53
CA ILE A 101 2.26 -12.83 5.23
C ILE A 101 2.58 -13.62 6.50
N GLU A 102 1.58 -14.34 7.01
CA GLU A 102 1.73 -15.24 8.14
C GLU A 102 1.46 -16.68 7.69
N VAL A 103 2.32 -17.61 8.11
CA VAL A 103 2.18 -19.03 7.81
C VAL A 103 1.50 -19.69 9.01
N GLU A 104 0.27 -20.17 8.80
CA GLU A 104 -0.58 -20.74 9.86
C GLU A 104 0.09 -21.90 10.61
N ASP A 105 0.74 -22.81 9.90
CA ASP A 105 1.52 -23.92 10.48
C ASP A 105 3.00 -23.75 10.12
N SER A 106 3.65 -22.82 10.82
CA SER A 106 5.06 -22.51 10.63
C SER A 106 5.96 -23.73 10.82
N GLN A 107 5.66 -24.60 11.79
CA GLN A 107 6.45 -25.81 12.07
C GLN A 107 6.40 -26.82 10.93
N ARG A 108 5.22 -27.05 10.35
CA ARG A 108 5.08 -27.95 9.20
C ARG A 108 5.73 -27.36 7.96
N PHE A 109 5.60 -26.06 7.74
CA PHE A 109 6.28 -25.37 6.64
C PHE A 109 7.80 -25.47 6.76
N GLU A 110 8.36 -25.22 7.95
CA GLU A 110 9.80 -25.38 8.22
C GLU A 110 10.27 -26.83 8.02
N SER A 111 9.51 -27.81 8.53
CA SER A 111 9.79 -29.23 8.34
C SER A 111 9.79 -29.61 6.86
N PHE A 112 8.83 -29.09 6.09
CA PHE A 112 8.76 -29.27 4.65
C PHE A 112 9.99 -28.69 3.95
N LEU A 113 10.37 -27.43 4.26
CA LEU A 113 11.53 -26.77 3.67
C LEU A 113 12.82 -27.54 3.97
N ASN A 114 13.04 -27.93 5.22
CA ASN A 114 14.22 -28.70 5.62
C ASN A 114 14.30 -30.04 4.88
N SER A 115 13.17 -30.73 4.69
CA SER A 115 13.14 -32.01 3.95
C SER A 115 13.51 -31.90 2.47
N LYS A 116 13.36 -30.70 1.88
CA LYS A 116 13.63 -30.45 0.45
C LYS A 116 14.97 -29.78 0.20
N LEU A 117 15.43 -28.94 1.12
CA LEU A 117 16.70 -28.21 0.99
C LEU A 117 17.91 -29.03 1.45
N GLN A 118 17.71 -30.10 2.23
CA GLN A 118 18.79 -31.00 2.65
C GLN A 118 19.11 -32.13 1.64
N ASN A 119 18.45 -32.19 0.49
CA ASN A 119 18.81 -33.11 -0.59
C ASN A 119 19.72 -32.40 -1.61
N ASN A 120 20.97 -32.18 -1.23
CA ASN A 120 22.07 -31.89 -2.14
C ASN A 120 23.28 -32.75 -1.72
N GLU A 121 23.18 -34.06 -1.97
CA GLU A 121 24.32 -34.96 -2.17
C GLU A 121 24.10 -35.77 -3.45
#